data_AF-A0A1I4M1S6-F1
#
_entry.id   AF-A0A1I4M1S6-F1
#
_cell.length_a   1.000
_cell.length_b   1.000
_cell.length_c   1.000
_cell.angle_alpha   90.00
_cell.angle_beta   90.00
_cell.angle_gamma   90.00
#
_symmetry.space_group_name_H-M   'P 1'
#
loop_
_entity.id
_entity.type
_entity.pdbx_description
1 polymer ?
#
loop_
_entity_poly.entity_id
_entity_poly.type
_entity_poly.pdbx_seq_one_letter_code
_entity_poly.pdbx_strand_id
1 'polypeptide(L)'
;MREERLKTTAGLRGTPALPLSAWRGRSGRRYVVGVHPAGAFDLDEMAEAVVIAVRRDDTGIAEMVSVATSNESPRDHLRRTWLDRVRNSGATELHVHRLADDAAERVAIVNDLQLDTVEPAQV
;
A
#
# COMPACT_ATOMS: atom_id res chain seq x y z
N MET A 1 -0.29 5.88 11.47
CA MET A 1 -0.17 4.45 11.10
C MET A 1 1.27 4.01 11.18
N ARG A 2 1.54 2.72 11.39
CA ARG A 2 2.91 2.20 11.47
C ARG A 2 3.03 0.85 10.76
N GLU A 3 4.15 0.63 10.10
CA GLU A 3 4.55 -0.66 9.54
C GLU A 3 5.14 -1.59 10.62
N GLU A 4 4.77 -2.86 10.58
CA GLU A 4 5.30 -3.95 11.39
C GLU A 4 5.80 -5.08 10.46
N ARG A 5 7.12 -5.22 10.30
CA ARG A 5 7.68 -6.28 9.45
C ARG A 5 7.37 -7.67 10.00
N LEU A 6 6.89 -8.54 9.12
CA LEU A 6 6.65 -9.95 9.45
C LEU A 6 7.93 -10.74 9.18
N LYS A 7 8.37 -11.52 10.17
CA LYS A 7 9.46 -12.48 9.97
C LYS A 7 8.91 -13.67 9.18
N THR A 8 8.97 -13.64 7.86
CA THR A 8 8.57 -14.78 7.03
C THR A 8 9.63 -15.87 7.16
N THR A 9 9.26 -17.05 7.67
CA THR A 9 10.10 -18.24 7.57
C THR A 9 10.21 -18.65 6.11
N ALA A 10 11.43 -18.93 5.65
CA ALA A 10 11.80 -19.17 4.26
C ALA A 10 10.82 -20.05 3.45
N GLY A 11 10.72 -19.73 2.15
CA GLY A 11 9.69 -20.19 1.23
C GLY A 11 9.40 -21.69 1.25
N LEU A 12 8.12 -22.03 1.30
CA LEU A 12 7.63 -23.36 0.96
C LEU A 12 7.79 -23.57 -0.55
N ARG A 13 8.68 -24.50 -0.93
CA ARG A 13 8.77 -25.14 -2.26
C ARG A 13 8.84 -24.18 -3.47
N GLY A 14 10.00 -23.58 -3.69
CA GLY A 14 10.42 -23.14 -5.04
C GLY A 14 9.79 -21.85 -5.59
N THR A 15 8.81 -21.26 -4.91
CA THR A 15 8.35 -19.90 -5.19
C THR A 15 9.17 -18.92 -4.34
N PRO A 16 9.78 -17.86 -4.90
CA PRO A 16 10.42 -16.85 -4.07
C PRO A 16 9.38 -16.30 -3.09
N ALA A 17 9.68 -16.38 -1.79
CA ALA A 17 8.76 -15.89 -0.77
C ALA A 17 8.56 -14.39 -0.99
N LEU A 18 7.35 -13.99 -1.38
CA LEU A 18 7.02 -12.58 -1.52
C LEU A 18 7.24 -11.93 -0.13
N PRO A 19 8.06 -10.89 -0.01
CA PRO A 19 8.27 -10.25 1.29
C PRO A 19 6.93 -9.76 1.83
N LEU A 20 6.64 -10.09 3.10
CA LEU A 20 5.40 -9.72 3.77
C LEU A 20 5.66 -8.67 4.84
N SER A 21 4.73 -7.74 4.97
CA SER A 21 4.70 -6.75 6.04
C SER A 21 3.28 -6.59 6.58
N ALA A 22 3.10 -5.74 7.58
CA ALA A 22 1.79 -5.40 8.08
C ALA A 22 1.69 -3.91 8.42
N TRP A 23 0.52 -3.32 8.20
CA TRP A 23 0.21 -1.96 8.65
C TRP A 23 -0.80 -1.99 9.77
N ARG A 24 -0.60 -1.13 10.77
CA ARG A 24 -1.60 -0.89 11.80
C ARG A 24 -2.39 0.37 11.49
N GLY A 25 -3.70 0.21 11.33
CA GLY A 25 -4.66 1.30 11.12
C GLY A 25 -5.00 2.07 12.39
N ARG A 26 -5.78 3.15 12.26
CA ARG A 26 -6.23 4.01 13.37
C ARG A 26 -7.08 3.22 14.36
N SER A 27 -7.85 2.26 13.87
CA SER A 27 -8.63 1.31 14.66
C SER A 27 -7.79 0.33 15.48
N GLY A 28 -6.47 0.26 15.25
CA GLY A 28 -5.58 -0.73 15.84
C GLY A 28 -5.58 -2.08 15.12
N ARG A 29 -6.44 -2.27 14.11
CA ARG A 29 -6.45 -3.45 13.22
C ARG A 29 -5.16 -3.54 12.43
N ARG A 30 -4.78 -4.78 12.10
CA ARG A 30 -3.54 -5.10 11.40
C ARG A 30 -3.86 -5.63 10.00
N TYR A 31 -3.26 -5.01 8.99
CA TYR A 31 -3.48 -5.34 7.58
C TYR A 31 -2.19 -5.91 6.99
N VAL A 32 -2.19 -7.21 6.68
CA VAL A 32 -1.03 -7.90 6.07
C VAL A 32 -0.92 -7.52 4.60
N VAL A 33 0.30 -7.24 4.15
CA VAL A 33 0.60 -6.77 2.78
C VAL A 33 1.74 -7.57 2.17
N GLY A 34 1.64 -7.81 0.86
CA GLY A 34 2.80 -8.18 0.04
C GLY A 34 3.61 -6.93 -0.33
N VAL A 35 4.93 -7.02 -0.33
CA VAL A 35 5.85 -5.92 -0.67
C VAL A 35 6.35 -6.09 -2.10
N HIS A 36 6.12 -5.09 -2.93
CA HIS A 36 6.47 -5.06 -4.35
C HIS A 36 7.41 -3.86 -4.63
N PRO A 37 8.54 -4.05 -5.33
CA PRO A 37 9.47 -2.96 -5.63
C PRO A 37 8.92 -1.99 -6.68
N ALA A 38 9.44 -0.75 -6.71
CA ALA A 38 8.91 0.30 -7.59
C ALA A 38 8.91 0.02 -9.11
N GLY A 39 9.77 -0.89 -9.55
CA GLY A 39 9.86 -1.32 -10.95
C GLY A 39 8.86 -2.40 -11.36
N ALA A 40 8.17 -3.03 -10.39
CA ALA A 40 7.24 -4.14 -10.63
C ALA A 40 5.76 -3.71 -10.63
N PHE A 41 5.48 -2.41 -10.77
CA PHE A 41 4.12 -1.89 -10.75
C PHE A 41 3.33 -2.34 -11.98
N ASP A 42 2.63 -3.47 -11.87
CA ASP A 42 1.60 -3.86 -12.82
C ASP A 42 0.22 -3.40 -12.32
N LEU A 43 -0.59 -2.86 -13.22
CA LEU A 43 -1.96 -2.44 -12.94
C LEU A 43 -2.83 -3.65 -12.55
N ASP A 44 -2.53 -4.83 -13.09
CA ASP A 44 -3.23 -6.07 -12.75
C ASP A 44 -2.97 -6.50 -11.31
N GLU A 45 -1.78 -6.23 -10.76
CA GLU A 45 -1.48 -6.49 -9.34
C GLU A 45 -2.31 -5.60 -8.39
N MET A 46 -2.81 -4.45 -8.87
CA MET A 46 -3.60 -3.50 -8.10
C MET A 46 -5.11 -3.74 -8.20
N ALA A 47 -5.56 -4.67 -9.05
CA ALA A 47 -6.96 -5.00 -9.18
C ALA A 47 -7.48 -5.62 -7.87
N GLU A 48 -8.63 -5.12 -7.41
CA GLU A 48 -9.34 -5.60 -6.21
C GLU A 48 -8.49 -5.57 -4.93
N ALA A 49 -7.53 -4.65 -4.86
CA ALA A 49 -6.60 -4.54 -3.73
C ALA A 49 -6.64 -3.15 -3.08
N VAL A 50 -6.25 -3.10 -1.82
CA VAL A 50 -5.79 -1.87 -1.17
C VAL A 50 -4.28 -1.77 -1.39
N VAL A 51 -3.85 -0.64 -1.94
CA VAL A 51 -2.45 -0.40 -2.30
C VAL A 51 -1.93 0.78 -1.51
N ILE A 52 -0.81 0.57 -0.82
CA ILE A 52 -0.12 1.57 -0.02
C ILE A 52 1.21 1.87 -0.72
N ALA A 53 1.39 3.11 -1.16
CA ALA A 53 2.67 3.59 -1.67
C ALA A 53 3.58 3.96 -0.51
N VAL A 54 4.81 3.45 -0.55
CA VAL A 54 5.75 3.52 0.56
C VAL A 54 7.09 4.04 0.10
N ARG A 55 7.66 4.95 0.88
CA ARG A 55 9.06 5.37 0.80
C ARG A 55 9.80 4.75 1.97
N ARG A 56 11.04 4.33 1.75
CA ARG A 56 11.98 3.99 2.83
C ARG A 56 12.87 5.20 3.10
N ASP A 57 13.02 5.57 4.37
CA ASP A 57 14.06 6.54 4.75
C ASP A 57 15.46 5.92 4.74
N ASP A 58 16.48 6.72 5.02
CA ASP A 58 17.89 6.27 5.06
C ASP A 58 18.16 5.18 6.12
N THR A 59 17.23 4.99 7.07
CA THR A 59 17.30 3.94 8.10
C THR A 59 16.54 2.66 7.72
N GLY A 60 15.86 2.66 6.56
CA GLY A 60 15.06 1.55 6.05
C GLY A 60 13.65 1.46 6.67
N ILE A 61 13.21 2.48 7.40
CA ILE A 61 11.85 2.53 7.98
C ILE A 61 10.85 2.89 6.88
N ALA A 62 9.72 2.19 6.82
CA ALA A 62 8.65 2.51 5.88
C ALA A 62 7.87 3.75 6.34
N GLU A 63 7.72 4.68 5.41
CA GLU A 63 6.82 5.81 5.48
C GLU A 63 5.71 5.64 4.43
N MET A 64 4.45 5.74 4.86
CA MET A 64 3.32 5.74 3.95
C MET A 64 3.23 7.09 3.24
N VAL A 65 3.33 7.07 1.92
CA VAL A 65 3.18 8.25 1.06
C VAL A 65 1.72 8.44 0.64
N SER A 66 1.05 7.35 0.29
CA SER A 66 -0.35 7.38 -0.13
C SER A 66 -0.98 5.99 0.03
N VAL A 67 -2.31 5.95 0.14
CA VAL A 67 -3.09 4.72 0.15
C VAL A 67 -4.32 4.87 -0.74
N ALA A 68 -4.62 3.85 -1.53
CA ALA A 68 -5.75 3.83 -2.46
C ALA A 68 -6.34 2.42 -2.58
N THR A 69 -7.56 2.31 -3.10
CA THR A 69 -8.17 1.05 -3.53
C THR A 69 -8.58 1.16 -4.99
N SER A 70 -8.62 0.04 -5.71
CA SER A 70 -9.33 -0.02 -6.98
C SER A 70 -10.83 0.19 -6.72
N ASN A 71 -11.38 1.36 -7.06
CA ASN A 71 -12.83 1.51 -7.16
C ASN A 71 -13.34 0.62 -8.32
N GLU A 72 -14.58 0.15 -8.19
CA GLU A 72 -15.33 -0.72 -9.12
C GLU A 72 -15.59 -0.10 -10.52
N SER A 73 -14.88 0.96 -10.94
CA SER A 73 -15.16 1.63 -12.22
C SER A 73 -13.92 2.25 -12.88
N PRO A 74 -13.88 2.29 -14.23
CA PRO A 74 -12.65 2.29 -14.99
C PRO A 74 -12.15 3.70 -15.24
N ARG A 75 -11.02 4.06 -14.63
CA ARG A 75 -10.05 4.91 -15.30
C ARG A 75 -8.67 4.41 -14.94
N ASP A 76 -8.12 3.53 -15.75
CA ASP A 76 -6.68 3.25 -15.74
C ASP A 76 -5.88 4.55 -15.83
N HIS A 77 -6.45 5.60 -16.42
CA HIS A 77 -5.89 6.95 -16.36
C HIS A 77 -5.76 7.48 -14.92
N LEU A 78 -6.78 7.38 -14.06
CA LEU A 78 -6.68 7.80 -12.66
C LEU A 78 -5.67 6.95 -11.88
N ARG A 79 -5.60 5.65 -12.17
CA ARG A 79 -4.59 4.74 -11.59
C ARG A 79 -3.17 5.12 -12.03
N ARG A 80 -2.97 5.42 -13.32
CA ARG A 80 -1.70 5.92 -13.88
C ARG A 80 -1.32 7.27 -13.28
N THR A 81 -2.25 8.22 -13.20
CA THR A 81 -2.02 9.52 -12.56
C THR A 81 -1.66 9.38 -11.09
N TRP A 82 -2.29 8.45 -10.36
CA TRP A 82 -1.91 8.14 -9.00
C TRP A 82 -0.51 7.52 -8.92
N LEU A 83 -0.19 6.54 -9.78
CA LEU A 83 1.13 5.92 -9.86
C LEU A 83 2.23 6.96 -10.16
N ASP A 84 2.00 7.84 -11.12
CA ASP A 84 2.94 8.91 -11.47
C ASP A 84 3.11 9.88 -10.31
N ARG A 85 2.01 10.23 -9.61
CA ARG A 85 2.07 11.08 -8.40
C ARG A 85 2.91 10.43 -7.30
N VAL A 86 2.65 9.17 -6.96
CA VAL A 86 3.39 8.51 -5.85
C VAL A 86 4.85 8.26 -6.21
N ARG A 87 5.16 8.00 -7.49
CA ARG A 87 6.54 7.96 -8.00
C ARG A 87 7.23 9.31 -7.82
N ASN A 88 6.57 10.41 -8.21
CA ASN A 88 7.11 11.76 -8.03
C ASN A 88 7.25 12.15 -6.55
N SER A 89 6.43 11.58 -5.67
CA SER A 89 6.55 11.74 -4.21
C SER A 89 7.64 10.85 -3.58
N GLY A 90 8.37 10.08 -4.38
CA GLY A 90 9.51 9.27 -3.92
C GLY A 90 9.14 7.90 -3.35
N ALA A 91 7.97 7.34 -3.70
CA ALA A 91 7.64 5.97 -3.34
C ALA A 91 8.62 4.98 -3.98
N THR A 92 9.22 4.13 -3.15
CA THR A 92 10.21 3.11 -3.53
C THR A 92 9.62 1.70 -3.57
N GLU A 93 8.47 1.49 -2.92
CA GLU A 93 7.78 0.21 -2.76
C GLU A 93 6.26 0.40 -2.80
N LEU A 94 5.53 -0.65 -3.20
CA LEU A 94 4.09 -0.78 -2.98
C LEU A 94 3.83 -1.93 -2.01
N HIS A 95 2.97 -1.67 -1.05
CA HIS A 95 2.46 -2.62 -0.09
C HIS A 95 1.01 -2.95 -0.45
N VAL A 96 0.74 -4.17 -0.88
CA VAL A 96 -0.55 -4.58 -1.47
C VAL A 96 -1.29 -5.51 -0.51
N HIS A 97 -2.50 -5.11 -0.11
CA HIS A 97 -3.41 -5.90 0.71
C HIS A 97 -4.56 -6.44 -0.14
N ARG A 98 -4.70 -7.77 -0.19
CA ARG A 98 -5.69 -8.50 -1.00
C ARG A 98 -6.66 -9.35 -0.18
N LEU A 99 -6.69 -9.19 1.15
CA LEU A 99 -7.51 -10.02 2.05
C LEU A 99 -8.86 -9.37 2.39
N ALA A 100 -9.25 -8.32 1.66
CA ALA A 100 -10.55 -7.70 1.81
C ALA A 100 -11.58 -8.48 1.00
N ASP A 101 -12.71 -8.82 1.62
CA ASP A 101 -13.76 -9.64 1.03
C ASP A 101 -14.54 -8.89 -0.06
N ASP A 102 -14.72 -7.58 0.10
CA ASP A 102 -15.51 -6.76 -0.83
C ASP A 102 -14.99 -5.32 -0.99
N ALA A 103 -15.62 -4.57 -1.91
CA ALA A 103 -15.27 -3.19 -2.19
C ALA A 103 -15.50 -2.24 -1.01
N ALA A 104 -16.54 -2.48 -0.20
CA ALA A 104 -16.86 -1.66 0.95
C ALA A 104 -15.80 -1.84 2.05
N GLU A 105 -15.35 -3.07 2.28
CA GLU A 105 -14.24 -3.36 3.18
C GLU A 105 -12.95 -2.70 2.72
N ARG A 106 -12.62 -2.75 1.41
CA ARG A 106 -11.45 -2.03 0.89
C ARG A 106 -11.52 -0.53 1.17
N VAL A 107 -12.68 0.10 1.00
CA VAL A 107 -12.88 1.52 1.34
C VAL A 107 -12.71 1.75 2.84
N ALA A 108 -13.25 0.87 3.69
CA ALA A 108 -13.09 0.97 5.14
C ALA A 108 -11.62 0.84 5.56
N ILE A 109 -10.85 -0.05 4.94
CA ILE A 109 -9.42 -0.22 5.17
C ILE A 109 -8.64 1.02 4.72
N VAL A 110 -8.92 1.55 3.52
CA VAL A 110 -8.29 2.80 3.04
C VAL A 110 -8.55 3.93 4.03
N ASN A 111 -9.80 4.12 4.46
CA ASN A 111 -10.13 5.11 5.47
C ASN A 111 -9.32 4.86 6.75
N ASP A 112 -9.30 3.63 7.27
CA ASP A 112 -8.57 3.30 8.50
C ASP A 112 -7.05 3.44 8.37
N LEU A 113 -6.50 3.48 7.15
CA LEU A 113 -5.06 3.65 6.88
C LEU A 113 -4.67 5.06 6.46
N GLN A 114 -5.61 5.88 5.99
CA GLN A 114 -5.33 7.25 5.59
C GLN A 114 -4.71 8.03 6.75
N LEU A 115 -3.62 8.72 6.43
CA LEU A 115 -3.08 9.76 7.28
C LEU A 115 -4.08 10.91 7.27
N ASP A 116 -4.40 11.47 8.45
CA ASP A 116 -5.03 12.78 8.49
C ASP A 116 -4.00 13.75 7.91
N THR A 117 -4.16 14.11 6.63
CA THR A 117 -3.34 15.16 6.02
C THR A 117 -3.73 16.44 6.75
N VAL A 118 -2.92 16.87 7.71
CA VAL A 118 -2.96 18.26 8.17
C VAL A 118 -2.52 19.06 6.96
N GLU A 119 -3.47 19.69 6.27
CA GLU A 119 -3.11 20.68 5.25
C GLU A 119 -2.21 21.71 5.93
N PRO A 120 -1.03 22.03 5.36
CA PRO A 120 -0.24 23.13 5.90
C PRO A 120 -1.09 24.39 5.79
N ALA A 121 -1.38 24.99 6.93
CA ALA A 121 -2.05 26.28 7.02
C ALA A 121 -1.41 27.22 6.01
N GLN A 122 -2.16 27.57 4.97
CA GLN A 122 -1.76 28.58 4.01
C GLN A 122 -1.68 29.90 4.79
N VAL A 123 -0.45 30.35 5.05
CA VAL A 123 -0.13 31.69 5.59
C VAL A 123 0.39 32.58 4.48
#